data_AF-A0A836S9E9-F1
#
_entry.id   AF-A0A836S9E9-F1
#
_cell.length_a   1.000
_cell.length_b   1.000
_cell.length_c   1.000
_cell.angle_alpha   90.00
_cell.angle_beta   90.00
_cell.angle_gamma   90.00
#
_symmetry.space_group_name_H-M   'P 1'
#
loop_
_entity.id
_entity.type
_entity.pdbx_description
1 polymer ?
#
loop_
_entity_poly.entity_id
_entity_poly.type
_entity_poly.pdbx_seq_one_letter_code
_entity_poly.pdbx_strand_id
1 'polypeptide(L)'
;MLAIEGIYQKGQLRLQEKVEFNQPVKVIVAFLEEKITHNDNKLEKLVAELYANDNITFKQAQYLLNHSHWQDTVAVLEEQGCQLYYDKEDLEEDLETLALFDEKENSQ
;
A
#
# COMPACT_ATOMS: atom_id res chain seq x y z
N MET A 1 10.56 -19.02 17.34
CA MET A 1 10.25 -17.86 18.19
C MET A 1 8.77 -17.98 18.52
N LEU A 2 8.38 -18.06 19.80
CA LEU A 2 6.96 -18.15 20.18
C LEU A 2 6.36 -16.74 20.06
N ALA A 3 5.62 -16.49 18.99
CA ALA A 3 4.78 -15.30 18.86
C ALA A 3 3.40 -15.63 19.47
N ILE A 4 2.87 -14.72 20.27
CA ILE A 4 1.57 -14.88 20.94
C ILE A 4 0.72 -13.69 20.54
N GLU A 5 -0.45 -13.98 20.02
CA GLU A 5 -1.37 -12.96 19.54
C GLU A 5 -2.25 -12.42 20.67
N GLY A 6 -2.63 -11.15 20.55
CA GLY A 6 -3.43 -10.47 21.54
C GLY A 6 -4.07 -9.20 21.00
N ILE A 7 -5.09 -8.74 21.71
CA ILE A 7 -5.82 -7.52 21.39
C ILE A 7 -5.32 -6.40 22.29
N TYR A 8 -4.86 -5.30 21.69
CA TYR A 8 -4.54 -4.08 22.42
C TYR A 8 -5.77 -3.18 22.52
N GLN A 9 -6.25 -2.93 23.74
CA GLN A 9 -7.41 -2.08 23.97
C GLN A 9 -7.24 -1.25 25.24
N LYS A 10 -7.43 0.08 25.14
CA LYS A 10 -7.38 1.02 26.29
C LYS A 10 -6.10 0.90 27.14
N GLY A 11 -4.94 0.72 26.50
CA GLY A 11 -3.66 0.61 27.20
C GLY A 11 -3.34 -0.77 27.77
N GLN A 12 -4.18 -1.79 27.49
CA GLN A 12 -3.97 -3.15 27.97
C GLN A 12 -3.86 -4.12 26.80
N LEU A 13 -2.88 -5.04 26.87
CA LEU A 13 -2.74 -6.16 25.95
C LEU A 13 -3.45 -7.39 26.54
N ARG A 14 -4.49 -7.86 25.87
CA ARG A 14 -5.20 -9.10 26.22
C ARG A 14 -4.71 -10.21 25.31
N LEU A 15 -3.98 -11.17 25.87
CA LEU A 15 -3.49 -12.34 25.14
C LEU A 15 -4.64 -13.33 24.94
N GLN A 16 -4.70 -13.97 23.78
CA GLN A 16 -5.72 -14.99 23.49
C GLN A 16 -5.41 -16.31 24.22
N GLU A 17 -4.12 -16.60 24.41
CA GLU A 17 -3.64 -17.75 25.15
C GLU A 17 -3.21 -17.34 26.56
N LYS A 18 -3.47 -18.23 27.52
CA LYS A 18 -3.01 -18.03 28.90
C LYS A 18 -1.51 -18.27 28.96
N VAL A 19 -0.75 -17.21 29.19
CA VAL A 19 0.69 -17.28 29.41
C VAL A 19 0.97 -17.11 30.89
N GLU A 20 1.63 -18.10 31.49
CA GLU A 20 2.05 -18.03 32.89
C GLU A 20 3.45 -17.41 32.99
N PHE A 21 3.50 -16.20 33.55
CA PHE A 21 4.76 -15.51 33.83
C PHE A 21 5.08 -15.66 35.32
N ASN A 22 6.15 -16.41 35.64
CA ASN A 22 6.58 -16.61 37.03
C ASN A 22 7.30 -15.38 37.61
N GLN A 23 7.57 -14.37 36.79
CA GLN A 23 8.23 -13.11 37.14
C GLN A 23 7.92 -12.04 36.07
N PRO A 24 8.17 -10.74 36.31
CA PRO A 24 8.04 -9.71 35.28
C PRO A 24 8.95 -9.99 34.07
N VAL A 25 8.40 -9.88 32.85
CA VAL A 25 9.12 -10.15 31.59
C VAL A 25 9.04 -8.94 30.66
N LYS A 26 10.13 -8.64 29.95
CA LYS A 26 10.14 -7.66 28.85
C LYS A 26 9.64 -8.33 27.58
N VAL A 27 8.68 -7.71 26.90
CA VAL A 27 8.10 -8.21 25.64
C VAL A 27 8.31 -7.20 24.51
N ILE A 28 8.41 -7.71 23.28
CA ILE A 28 8.36 -6.90 22.07
C ILE A 28 6.95 -7.07 21.50
N VAL A 29 6.26 -5.95 21.28
CA VAL A 29 4.93 -5.94 20.67
C VAL A 29 5.08 -5.46 19.23
N ALA A 30 4.64 -6.29 18.28
CA ALA A 30 4.53 -5.93 16.88
C ALA A 30 3.06 -5.80 16.53
N PHE A 31 2.66 -4.66 15.97
CA PHE A 31 1.34 -4.49 15.37
C PHE A 31 1.45 -4.96 13.92
N LEU A 32 0.73 -6.03 13.60
CA LEU A 32 0.53 -6.43 12.22
C LEU A 32 -0.60 -5.55 11.69
N GLU A 33 -0.26 -4.55 10.89
CA GLU A 33 -1.23 -3.93 10.00
C GLU A 33 -1.57 -4.99 8.95
N GLU A 34 -2.72 -5.66 9.10
CA GLU A 34 -3.35 -6.26 7.95
C GLU A 34 -3.62 -5.12 6.97
N LYS A 35 -2.94 -5.12 5.82
CA LYS A 35 -3.40 -4.36 4.67
C LYS A 35 -4.86 -4.74 4.51
N ILE A 36 -5.75 -3.79 4.79
CA ILE A 36 -7.17 -3.95 4.62
C ILE A 36 -7.38 -4.16 3.11
N THR A 37 -7.41 -5.41 2.64
CA THR A 37 -7.80 -5.73 1.27
C THR A 37 -9.32 -5.59 1.19
N HIS A 38 -9.80 -4.37 1.02
CA HIS A 38 -11.21 -4.03 0.92
C HIS A 38 -11.64 -4.22 -0.52
N ASN A 39 -12.11 -5.41 -0.93
CA ASN A 39 -12.60 -5.61 -2.31
C ASN A 39 -11.59 -5.32 -3.45
N ASP A 40 -10.34 -4.96 -3.12
CA ASP A 40 -9.32 -4.44 -4.04
C ASP A 40 -9.06 -5.41 -5.19
N ASN A 41 -9.11 -6.71 -4.90
CA ASN A 41 -8.88 -7.76 -5.88
C ASN A 41 -9.79 -7.70 -7.13
N LYS A 42 -11.01 -7.14 -7.05
CA LYS A 42 -11.87 -6.94 -8.25
C LYS A 42 -11.54 -5.65 -9.01
N LEU A 43 -11.24 -4.58 -8.28
CA LEU A 43 -10.85 -3.30 -8.88
C LEU A 43 -9.47 -3.42 -9.54
N GLU A 44 -8.50 -4.00 -8.84
CA GLU A 44 -7.15 -4.31 -9.31
C GLU A 44 -7.19 -5.13 -10.59
N LYS A 45 -8.00 -6.19 -10.64
CA LYS A 45 -8.19 -6.99 -11.86
C LYS A 45 -8.79 -6.18 -13.01
N LEU A 46 -9.84 -5.40 -12.74
CA LEU A 46 -10.45 -4.56 -13.78
C LEU A 46 -9.46 -3.52 -14.31
N VAL A 47 -8.72 -2.86 -13.43
CA VAL A 47 -7.71 -1.86 -13.81
C VAL A 47 -6.58 -2.53 -14.60
N ALA A 48 -6.09 -3.69 -14.16
CA ALA A 48 -5.08 -4.46 -14.87
C ALA A 48 -5.56 -4.93 -16.25
N GLU A 49 -6.81 -5.39 -16.37
CA GLU A 49 -7.43 -5.74 -17.66
C GLU A 49 -7.53 -4.53 -18.58
N LEU A 50 -7.94 -3.36 -18.07
CA LEU A 50 -7.99 -2.13 -18.86
C LEU A 50 -6.59 -1.71 -19.34
N TYR A 51 -5.59 -1.80 -18.46
CA TYR A 51 -4.20 -1.48 -18.78
C TYR A 51 -3.60 -2.44 -19.80
N ALA A 52 -3.78 -3.76 -19.62
CA ALA A 52 -3.26 -4.78 -20.52
C ALA A 52 -3.86 -4.71 -21.94
N ASN A 53 -5.02 -4.08 -22.10
CA ASN A 53 -5.69 -3.85 -23.37
C ASN A 53 -5.44 -2.43 -23.93
N ASP A 54 -4.45 -1.69 -23.40
CA ASP A 54 -4.10 -0.33 -23.80
C ASP A 54 -5.27 0.68 -23.72
N ASN A 55 -6.28 0.42 -22.88
CA ASN A 55 -7.42 1.34 -22.72
C ASN A 55 -7.13 2.50 -21.77
N ILE A 56 -6.14 2.31 -20.88
CA ILE A 56 -5.71 3.30 -19.91
C ILE A 56 -4.18 3.35 -19.85
N THR A 57 -3.63 4.52 -19.54
CA THR A 57 -2.19 4.69 -19.30
C THR A 57 -1.78 4.20 -17.91
N PHE A 58 -0.48 4.11 -17.65
CA PHE A 58 0.04 3.73 -16.34
C PHE A 58 -0.41 4.73 -15.25
N LYS A 59 -0.38 6.03 -15.56
CA LYS A 59 -0.86 7.10 -14.66
C LYS A 59 -2.34 6.98 -14.32
N GLN A 60 -3.16 6.66 -15.31
CA GLN A 60 -4.59 6.44 -15.09
C GLN A 60 -4.84 5.19 -14.23
N ALA A 61 -4.07 4.11 -14.42
CA ALA A 61 -4.11 2.95 -13.55
C ALA A 61 -3.72 3.31 -12.11
N GLN A 62 -2.65 4.09 -11.91
CA GLN A 62 -2.24 4.57 -10.59
C GLN A 62 -3.34 5.40 -9.90
N TYR A 63 -3.99 6.30 -10.64
CA TYR A 63 -5.09 7.11 -10.13
C TYR A 63 -6.31 6.26 -9.73
N LEU A 64 -6.70 5.30 -10.58
CA LEU A 64 -7.84 4.41 -10.31
C LEU A 64 -7.62 3.47 -9.12
N LEU A 65 -6.36 3.05 -8.90
CA LEU A 65 -5.96 2.26 -7.74
C LEU A 65 -5.72 3.12 -6.48
N ASN A 66 -5.84 4.45 -6.60
CA ASN A 66 -5.59 5.40 -5.53
C ASN A 66 -4.20 5.21 -4.88
N HIS A 67 -3.20 4.89 -5.70
CA HIS A 67 -1.83 4.65 -5.25
C HIS A 67 -1.02 5.95 -5.24
N SER A 68 -0.54 6.34 -4.06
CA SER A 68 0.33 7.51 -3.91
C SER A 68 1.74 7.28 -4.46
N HIS A 69 2.18 6.03 -4.52
CA HIS A 69 3.50 5.64 -5.03
C HIS A 69 3.34 4.75 -6.26
N TRP A 70 4.13 5.05 -7.30
CA TRP A 70 4.09 4.28 -8.55
C TRP A 70 4.49 2.81 -8.35
N GLN A 71 5.34 2.53 -7.34
CA GLN A 71 5.76 1.17 -7.00
C GLN A 71 4.60 0.28 -6.56
N ASP A 72 3.58 0.85 -5.90
CA ASP A 72 2.39 0.10 -5.49
C ASP A 72 1.56 -0.31 -6.73
N THR A 73 1.47 0.57 -7.73
CA THR A 73 0.81 0.29 -9.02
C THR A 73 1.54 -0.78 -9.80
N VAL A 74 2.88 -0.72 -9.82
CA VAL A 74 3.72 -1.74 -10.45
C VAL A 74 3.48 -3.11 -9.85
N ALA A 75 3.46 -3.22 -8.52
CA ALA A 75 3.24 -4.49 -7.84
C ALA A 75 1.91 -5.15 -8.25
N VAL A 76 0.83 -4.35 -8.33
CA VAL A 76 -0.48 -4.84 -8.77
C VAL A 76 -0.46 -5.29 -10.23
N LEU A 77 0.09 -4.49 -11.14
CA LEU A 77 0.13 -4.81 -12.57
C LEU A 77 1.01 -6.04 -12.87
N GLU A 78 2.15 -6.18 -12.17
CA GLU A 78 3.02 -7.37 -12.29
C GLU A 78 2.35 -8.63 -11.74
N GLU A 79 1.64 -8.54 -10.61
CA GLU A 79 0.89 -9.68 -10.05
C GLU A 79 -0.20 -10.18 -11.01
N GLN A 80 -0.80 -9.29 -11.79
CA GLN A 80 -1.79 -9.63 -12.82
C GLN A 80 -1.15 -9.99 -14.18
N GLY A 81 0.19 -10.02 -14.28
CA GLY A 81 0.91 -10.43 -15.48
C GLY A 81 0.95 -9.39 -16.61
N CYS A 82 0.67 -8.13 -16.31
CA CYS A 82 0.78 -7.05 -17.28
C CYS A 82 2.24 -6.76 -17.63
N GLN A 83 2.50 -6.44 -18.90
CA GLN A 83 3.79 -5.89 -19.29
C GLN A 83 3.81 -4.40 -18.96
N LEU A 84 4.74 -3.98 -18.11
CA LEU A 84 4.88 -2.59 -17.71
C LEU A 84 5.41 -1.75 -18.88
N TYR A 85 4.66 -0.71 -19.18
CA TYR A 85 5.04 0.39 -20.04
C TYR A 85 4.93 1.67 -19.22
N TYR A 86 6.08 2.17 -18.78
CA TYR A 86 6.26 3.48 -18.17
C TYR A 86 7.11 4.29 -19.13
N ASP A 87 6.49 5.27 -19.78
CA ASP A 87 7.13 6.00 -20.86
C ASP A 87 7.57 7.42 -20.44
N LYS A 88 8.01 8.19 -21.43
CA LYS A 88 8.49 9.55 -21.19
C LYS A 88 7.36 10.49 -20.76
N GLU A 89 6.13 10.24 -21.21
CA GLU A 89 4.96 11.06 -20.91
C GLU A 89 4.52 10.82 -19.46
N ASP A 90 4.53 9.56 -19.01
CA ASP A 90 4.30 9.21 -17.59
C ASP A 90 5.34 9.86 -16.66
N LEU A 91 6.60 9.93 -17.09
CA LEU A 91 7.69 10.59 -16.34
C LEU A 91 7.53 12.11 -16.29
N GLU A 92 7.14 12.74 -17.40
CA GLU A 92 6.96 14.18 -17.49
C GLU A 92 5.80 14.64 -16.60
N GLU A 93 4.70 13.88 -16.56
CA GLU A 93 3.55 14.13 -15.69
C GLU A 93 3.91 13.99 -14.19
N ASP A 94 4.80 13.05 -13.84
CA ASP A 94 5.34 12.93 -12.48
C ASP A 94 6.19 14.14 -12.08
N LEU A 95 7.03 14.62 -12.99
CA LEU A 95 7.88 15.79 -12.75
C LEU A 95 7.06 17.08 -12.60
N GLU A 96 6.02 17.27 -13.41
CA GLU A 96 5.10 18.40 -13.28
C GLU A 96 4.36 18.37 -11.93
N THR A 97 3.92 17.18 -11.51
CA THR A 97 3.28 16.99 -10.21
C THR A 97 4.21 17.40 -9.07
N LEU A 98 5.49 17.02 -9.13
CA LEU A 98 6.49 17.42 -8.12
C LEU A 98 6.77 18.93 -8.13
N ALA A 99 6.84 19.57 -9.30
CA ALA A 99 7.05 21.01 -9.42
C ALA A 99 5.91 21.84 -8.79
N LEU A 100 4.67 21.35 -8.87
CA LEU A 100 3.51 21.98 -8.22
C LEU A 100 3.56 21.93 -6.68
N PHE A 101 4.32 21.00 -6.09
CA PHE A 101 4.53 20.97 -4.64
C PHE A 101 5.59 21.97 -4.17
N ASP A 102 6.65 22.19 -4.96
CA ASP A 102 7.71 23.18 -4.66
C ASP A 102 7.19 24.63 -4.71
N GLU A 103 6.24 24.95 -5.59
CA GLU A 103 5.63 26.30 -5.65
C GLU A 103 4.70 26.61 -4.47
N LYS A 104 4.10 25.58 -3.85
CA LYS A 104 3.26 25.75 -2.65
C LYS A 104 4.07 26.01 -1.39
N GLU A 105 5.31 25.53 -1.29
CA GLU A 105 6.19 25.84 -0.15
C GLU A 105 6.80 27.25 -0.24
N ASN A 106 6.96 27.82 -1.44
CA ASN A 106 7.56 29.15 -1.63
C ASN A 106 6.56 30.32 -1.64
N SER A 107 5.28 30.09 -1.33
CA SER A 107 4.24 31.14 -1.30
C SER A 107 3.89 31.65 0.10
N GLN A 108 4.80 31.53 1.10
CA GLN A 108 4.66 32.13 2.43
C GLN A 108 5.55 33.35 2.64
#